data_AF-A0A925BW84-F1
#
_entry.id   AF-A0A925BW84-F1
#
_cell.length_a   1.000
_cell.length_b   1.000
_cell.length_c   1.000
_cell.angle_alpha   90.00
_cell.angle_beta   90.00
_cell.angle_gamma   90.00
#
_symmetry.space_group_name_H-M   'P 1'
#
loop_
_entity.id
_entity.type
_entity.pdbx_description
1 polymer ?
#
loop_
_entity_poly.entity_id
_entity_poly.type
_entity_poly.pdbx_seq_one_letter_code
_entity_poly.pdbx_strand_id
1 'polypeptide(L)'
;MEKFNLDNDIPVFYTTADSFPGGILEAHQKLHSSIPFSTDRRYFGISRLENGAIVYKAAAEEKNSGEAEKLNLETFVVKKGKYICLTVTDYARDVQSIGKAFQKLID
;
A
#
# COMPACT_ATOMS: atom_id res chain seq x y z
N MET A 1 -9.78 16.86 -3.05
CA MET A 1 -10.19 15.44 -3.10
C MET A 1 -10.91 15.22 -4.40
N GLU A 2 -10.62 14.12 -5.08
CA GLU A 2 -11.18 13.79 -6.39
C GLU A 2 -11.81 12.41 -6.35
N LYS A 3 -12.82 12.19 -7.20
CA LYS A 3 -13.40 10.85 -7.38
C LYS A 3 -12.57 10.11 -8.42
N PHE A 4 -12.02 8.98 -8.03
CA PHE A 4 -11.29 8.09 -8.91
C PHE A 4 -12.07 6.79 -9.09
N ASN A 5 -12.18 6.32 -10.33
CA ASN A 5 -12.75 5.00 -10.61
C ASN A 5 -11.60 4.04 -10.88
N LEU A 6 -11.43 3.06 -10.00
CA LEU A 6 -10.56 1.93 -10.23
C LEU A 6 -11.34 0.88 -11.02
N ASP A 7 -10.98 0.65 -12.28
CA ASP A 7 -11.78 -0.19 -13.18
C ASP A 7 -11.63 -1.69 -12.93
N ASN A 8 -10.44 -2.11 -12.48
CA ASN A 8 -10.08 -3.52 -12.30
C ASN A 8 -9.55 -3.78 -10.89
N ASP A 9 -9.87 -4.96 -10.37
CA ASP A 9 -9.27 -5.46 -9.12
C ASP A 9 -7.75 -5.50 -9.29
N ILE A 10 -7.02 -5.09 -8.27
CA ILE A 10 -5.55 -5.17 -8.24
C ILE A 10 -5.18 -6.25 -7.22
N PRO A 11 -4.75 -7.44 -7.66
CA PRO A 11 -4.16 -8.41 -6.75
C PRO A 11 -2.82 -7.87 -6.27
N VAL A 12 -2.59 -7.93 -4.97
CA VAL A 12 -1.34 -7.52 -4.35
C VAL A 12 -0.89 -8.60 -3.38
N PHE A 13 0.42 -8.74 -3.21
CA PHE A 13 1.00 -9.41 -2.05
C PHE A 13 1.58 -8.38 -1.10
N TYR A 14 1.71 -8.73 0.18
CA TYR A 14 2.12 -7.77 1.19
C TYR A 14 2.95 -8.37 2.32
N THR A 15 3.65 -7.47 3.01
CA THR A 15 4.19 -7.67 4.35
C THR A 15 3.45 -6.75 5.32
N THR A 16 3.18 -7.24 6.53
CA THR A 16 2.58 -6.42 7.59
C THR A 16 3.69 -5.74 8.40
N ALA A 17 3.54 -4.45 8.68
CA ALA A 17 4.45 -3.72 9.56
C ALA A 17 4.23 -4.13 11.02
N ASP A 18 5.31 -4.29 11.77
CA ASP A 18 5.26 -4.67 13.19
C ASP A 18 4.66 -3.57 14.08
N SER A 19 4.73 -2.31 13.64
CA SER A 19 4.11 -1.17 14.32
C SER A 19 3.80 -0.03 13.36
N PHE A 20 2.87 0.84 13.75
CA PHE A 20 2.54 2.05 13.00
C PHE A 20 2.74 3.28 13.88
N PRO A 21 3.37 4.37 13.37
CA PRO A 21 4.00 4.48 12.05
C PRO A 21 5.43 3.90 11.98
N GLY A 22 5.98 3.44 13.11
CA GLY A 22 7.40 3.12 13.26
C GLY A 22 7.95 2.03 12.34
N GLY A 23 7.15 1.01 12.00
CA GLY A 23 7.59 -0.15 11.21
C GLY A 23 7.31 -0.08 9.71
N ILE A 24 6.86 1.07 9.20
CA ILE A 24 6.49 1.22 7.78
C ILE A 24 7.71 1.03 6.87
N LEU A 25 8.84 1.64 7.22
CA LEU A 25 10.05 1.62 6.39
C LEU A 25 10.60 0.20 6.27
N GLU A 26 10.68 -0.51 7.39
CA GLU A 26 11.15 -1.88 7.48
C GLU A 26 10.24 -2.83 6.69
N ALA A 27 8.92 -2.63 6.74
CA ALA A 27 7.97 -3.41 5.96
C ALA A 27 8.19 -3.25 4.45
N HIS A 28 8.39 -2.02 3.98
CA HIS A 28 8.72 -1.73 2.57
C HIS A 28 10.08 -2.30 2.18
N GLN A 29 11.11 -2.13 3.00
CA GLN A 29 12.43 -2.69 2.75
C GLN A 29 12.40 -4.23 2.65
N LYS A 30 11.65 -4.88 3.54
CA LYS A 30 11.44 -6.34 3.50
C LYS A 30 10.75 -6.76 2.22
N LEU A 31 9.66 -6.09 1.84
CA LEU A 31 8.93 -6.35 0.60
C LEU A 31 9.84 -6.21 -0.63
N HIS A 32 10.56 -5.10 -0.74
CA HIS A 32 11.46 -4.83 -1.87
C HIS A 32 12.62 -5.82 -1.94
N SER A 33 13.12 -6.31 -0.80
CA SER A 33 14.19 -7.32 -0.78
C SER A 33 13.68 -8.71 -1.18
N SER A 34 12.39 -8.98 -1.01
CA SER A 34 11.77 -10.26 -1.35
C SER A 34 11.34 -10.37 -2.82
N ILE A 35 11.28 -9.26 -3.57
CA ILE A 35 10.74 -9.26 -4.93
C ILE A 35 11.75 -8.77 -5.96
N PRO A 36 11.69 -9.26 -7.21
CA PRO A 36 12.50 -8.71 -8.29
C PRO A 36 12.15 -7.23 -8.54
N PHE A 37 13.18 -6.42 -8.78
CA PHE A 37 12.99 -5.03 -9.17
C PHE A 37 12.15 -4.92 -10.45
N SER A 38 11.22 -3.96 -10.46
CA SER A 38 10.40 -3.65 -11.63
C SER A 38 10.02 -2.18 -11.60
N THR A 39 10.21 -1.50 -12.74
CA THR A 39 9.76 -0.12 -12.96
C THR A 39 8.26 -0.02 -13.16
N ASP A 40 7.63 -1.12 -13.58
CA ASP A 40 6.24 -1.16 -14.02
C ASP A 40 5.31 -1.78 -12.95
N ARG A 41 5.86 -2.13 -11.79
CA ARG A 41 5.08 -2.69 -10.67
C ARG A 41 4.57 -1.55 -9.80
N ARG A 42 3.28 -1.58 -9.47
CA ARG A 42 2.69 -0.63 -8.52
C ARG A 42 2.97 -1.07 -7.08
N TYR A 43 3.28 -0.10 -6.24
CA TYR A 43 3.51 -0.28 -4.81
C TYR A 43 2.45 0.48 -4.04
N PHE A 44 2.05 -0.08 -2.90
CA PHE A 44 0.95 0.43 -2.10
C PHE A 44 1.32 0.41 -0.62
N GLY A 45 0.83 1.43 0.10
CA GLY A 45 0.68 1.38 1.54
C GLY A 45 -0.80 1.24 1.87
N ILE A 46 -1.19 0.15 2.50
CA ILE A 46 -2.59 -0.13 2.86
C ILE A 46 -2.70 -0.06 4.37
N SER A 47 -3.42 0.93 4.89
CA SER A 47 -3.71 1.06 6.31
C SER A 47 -5.18 0.79 6.61
N ARG A 48 -5.45 0.17 7.75
CA ARG A 48 -6.80 -0.04 8.27
C ARG A 48 -6.80 0.06 9.78
N LEU A 49 -7.84 0.67 10.35
CA LEU A 49 -8.10 0.58 11.77
C LEU A 49 -8.69 -0.78 12.09
N GLU A 50 -7.99 -1.59 12.88
CA GLU A 50 -8.43 -2.90 13.35
C GLU A 50 -8.27 -2.93 14.87
N ASN A 51 -9.35 -3.23 15.60
CA ASN A 51 -9.37 -3.32 17.06
C ASN A 51 -8.77 -2.08 17.79
N GLY A 52 -8.94 -0.89 17.23
CA GLY A 52 -8.44 0.36 17.79
C GLY A 52 -6.97 0.67 17.50
N ALA A 53 -6.27 -0.17 16.74
CA ALA A 53 -4.91 0.05 16.27
C ALA A 53 -4.86 0.14 14.75
N ILE A 54 -3.91 0.90 14.21
CA ILE A 54 -3.69 0.97 12.76
C ILE A 54 -2.81 -0.21 12.36
N VAL A 55 -3.36 -1.12 11.56
CA VAL A 55 -2.60 -2.16 10.85
C VAL A 55 -2.16 -1.58 9.51
N TYR A 56 -0.86 -1.71 9.21
CA TYR A 56 -0.28 -1.22 7.96
C TYR A 56 0.36 -2.37 7.19
N LYS A 57 0.05 -2.44 5.89
CA LYS A 57 0.58 -3.42 4.96
C LYS A 57 1.36 -2.69 3.88
N ALA A 58 2.65 -3.02 3.75
CA ALA A 58 3.44 -2.66 2.57
C ALA A 58 3.14 -3.70 1.50
N ALA A 59 2.61 -3.27 0.35
CA ALA A 59 2.11 -4.16 -0.67
C ALA A 59 2.66 -3.82 -2.06
N ALA A 60 2.76 -4.83 -2.92
CA ALA A 60 3.08 -4.64 -4.32
C ALA A 60 2.12 -5.46 -5.19
N GLU A 61 1.82 -4.94 -6.38
CA GLU A 61 0.97 -5.62 -7.35
C GLU A 61 1.53 -6.99 -7.72
N GLU A 62 0.70 -8.01 -7.72
CA GLU A 62 1.03 -9.34 -8.22
C GLU A 62 0.92 -9.34 -9.75
N LYS A 63 2.06 -9.32 -10.45
CA LYS A 63 2.08 -9.24 -11.92
C LYS A 63 1.93 -10.61 -12.59
N ASN A 64 2.36 -11.66 -11.92
CA ASN A 64 2.29 -13.03 -12.41
C ASN A 64 1.49 -13.87 -11.43
N SER A 65 0.50 -14.62 -11.91
CA SER A 65 -0.29 -15.49 -11.05
C SER A 65 0.58 -16.49 -10.28
N GLY A 66 0.39 -16.54 -8.95
CA GLY A 66 1.12 -17.44 -8.06
C GLY A 66 2.51 -16.92 -7.68
N GLU A 67 2.81 -15.65 -7.94
CA GLU A 67 4.06 -15.02 -7.49
C GLU A 67 4.09 -14.91 -5.97
N ALA A 68 2.95 -14.56 -5.35
CA ALA A 68 2.86 -14.46 -3.90
C ALA A 68 3.17 -15.79 -3.19
N GLU A 69 2.64 -16.90 -3.71
CA GLU A 69 2.88 -18.25 -3.16
C GLU A 69 4.36 -18.64 -3.26
N LYS A 70 5.00 -18.37 -4.41
CA LYS A 70 6.44 -18.65 -4.61
C LYS A 70 7.32 -17.84 -3.66
N LEU A 71 6.89 -16.64 -3.30
CA LEU A 71 7.58 -15.74 -2.38
C LEU A 71 7.17 -15.94 -0.91
N ASN A 72 6.21 -16.84 -0.65
CA ASN A 72 5.63 -17.07 0.67
C ASN A 72 5.11 -15.76 1.32
N LEU A 73 4.39 -14.95 0.54
CA LEU A 73 3.80 -13.69 0.96
C LEU A 73 2.27 -13.80 1.02
N GLU A 74 1.67 -13.10 1.98
CA GLU A 74 0.22 -12.98 2.07
C GLU A 74 -0.35 -12.14 0.91
N THR A 75 -1.60 -12.41 0.53
CA THR A 75 -2.28 -11.71 -0.57
C THR A 75 -3.46 -10.88 -0.12
N PHE A 76 -3.71 -9.80 -0.84
CA PHE A 76 -4.86 -8.92 -0.68
C PHE A 76 -5.36 -8.48 -2.06
N VAL A 77 -6.61 -8.08 -2.17
CA VAL A 77 -7.16 -7.55 -3.42
C VAL A 77 -7.68 -6.15 -3.16
N VAL A 78 -7.05 -5.16 -3.81
CA VAL A 78 -7.63 -3.81 -3.90
C VAL A 78 -8.78 -3.89 -4.88
N LYS A 79 -10.01 -3.84 -4.36
CA LYS A 79 -11.22 -4.03 -5.16
C LYS A 79 -11.45 -2.87 -6.13
N LYS A 80 -11.87 -3.17 -7.35
CA LYS A 80 -12.38 -2.16 -8.27
C LYS A 80 -13.54 -1.39 -7.64
N GLY A 81 -13.68 -0.13 -8.01
CA GLY A 81 -14.75 0.70 -7.50
C GLY A 81 -14.40 2.17 -7.46
N LYS A 82 -15.26 2.94 -6.79
CA LYS A 82 -15.12 4.38 -6.64
C LYS A 82 -14.36 4.70 -5.36
N TYR A 83 -13.30 5.47 -5.51
CA TYR A 83 -12.44 5.92 -4.43
C TYR A 83 -12.45 7.45 -4.34
N ILE A 84 -12.26 7.96 -3.13
CA ILE A 84 -11.86 9.35 -2.93
C ILE A 84 -10.34 9.37 -2.88
N CYS A 85 -9.74 10.22 -3.71
CA CYS A 85 -8.30 10.29 -3.86
C CYS A 85 -7.79 11.71 -3.60
N LEU A 86 -6.56 11.77 -3.12
CA LEU A 86 -5.78 12.99 -3.02
C LEU A 86 -4.38 12.71 -3.55
N THR A 87 -3.96 13.43 -4.59
CA THR A 87 -2.61 13.32 -5.14
C THR A 87 -1.64 14.13 -4.29
N VAL A 88 -0.56 13.49 -3.85
CA VAL A 88 0.56 14.13 -3.16
C VAL A 88 1.79 14.06 -4.06
N THR A 89 2.26 15.22 -4.51
CA THR A 89 3.45 15.34 -5.36
C THR A 89 4.70 15.54 -4.50
N ASP A 90 5.83 14.95 -4.90
CA ASP A 90 7.13 15.10 -4.23
C ASP A 90 7.10 14.83 -2.71
N TYR A 91 6.40 13.78 -2.28
CA TYR A 91 6.25 13.45 -0.85
C TYR A 91 7.59 13.32 -0.11
N ALA A 92 8.68 12.97 -0.81
CA ALA A 92 10.02 12.90 -0.24
C ALA A 92 10.54 14.25 0.31
N ARG A 93 9.99 15.39 -0.15
CA ARG A 93 10.30 16.73 0.36
C ARG A 93 9.57 17.05 1.67
N ASP A 94 8.41 16.47 1.91
CA ASP A 94 7.64 16.57 3.15
C ASP A 94 6.99 15.22 3.45
N VAL A 95 7.68 14.33 4.15
CA VAL A 95 7.16 12.99 4.47
C VAL A 95 5.86 13.04 5.29
N GLN A 96 5.63 14.13 6.03
CA GLN A 96 4.40 14.33 6.81
C GLN A 96 3.19 14.64 5.93
N SER A 97 3.40 15.01 4.66
CA SER A 97 2.33 15.26 3.69
C SER A 97 1.40 14.06 3.51
N ILE A 98 1.91 12.83 3.63
CA ILE A 98 1.11 11.61 3.59
C ILE A 98 0.12 11.55 4.76
N GLY A 99 0.58 11.81 5.99
CA GLY A 99 -0.30 11.85 7.17
C GLY A 99 -1.36 12.94 7.06
N LYS A 100 -0.96 14.14 6.60
CA LYS A 100 -1.88 15.26 6.34
C LYS A 100 -2.92 14.91 5.27
N ALA A 101 -2.52 14.17 4.23
CA ALA A 101 -3.42 13.71 3.18
C ALA A 101 -4.48 12.75 3.72
N PHE A 102 -4.09 11.79 4.58
CA PHE A 102 -5.05 10.89 5.22
C PHE A 102 -6.04 11.63 6.12
N GLN A 103 -5.59 12.60 6.92
CA GLN A 103 -6.49 13.43 7.73
C GLN A 103 -7.55 14.12 6.86
N LYS A 104 -7.12 14.76 5.77
CA LYS A 104 -8.03 15.38 4.80
C LYS A 104 -9.01 14.41 4.14
N LEU A 105 -8.67 13.13 3.99
CA LEU A 105 -9.55 12.13 3.36
C LEU A 105 -10.59 11.56 4.32
N ILE A 106 -10.40 11.74 5.63
CA ILE A 106 -11.27 11.23 6.69
C ILE A 106 -12.22 12.32 7.21
N ASP A 107 -11.85 13.59 7.05
CA ASP A 107 -12.72 14.77 7.27
C ASP A 107 -13.88 14.83 6.26
#